data_AF-A0A4P7Y4W4-F1
#
_entry.id   AF-A0A4P7Y4W4-F1
#
_cell.length_a   1.000
_cell.length_b   1.000
_cell.length_c   1.000
_cell.angle_alpha   90.00
_cell.angle_beta   90.00
_cell.angle_gamma   90.00
#
_symmetry.space_group_name_H-M   'P 1'
#
loop_
_entity.id
_entity.type
_entity.pdbx_description
1 polymer ?
#
loop_
_entity_poly.entity_id
_entity_poly.type
_entity_poly.pdbx_seq_one_letter_code
_entity_poly.pdbx_strand_id
1 'polypeptide(L)'
;MKTALLAGVLATVALMNNTHAATSTCPPIQNIKQTAMASGGYRYETSQSDGRIWAGENQQATASYLTDSTFHDARYDADHKAVICTYEGPMNNDASFSVTLKPISDWNLIPIGDWKGTHCEAQDISKCSFTHE
;
A
#
# COMPACT_ATOMS: atom_id res chain seq x y z
N MET A 1 -18.97 -50.60 43.63
CA MET A 1 -17.90 -49.57 43.57
C MET A 1 -16.91 -50.02 42.52
N LYS A 2 -16.51 -49.30 41.46
CA LYS A 2 -16.74 -47.95 40.94
C LYS A 2 -16.49 -48.05 39.42
N THR A 3 -17.37 -47.46 38.61
CA THR A 3 -17.22 -47.26 37.17
C THR A 3 -15.99 -46.38 36.90
N ALA A 4 -15.05 -46.85 36.08
CA ALA A 4 -13.91 -46.04 35.64
C ALA A 4 -14.32 -45.21 34.42
N LEU A 5 -14.55 -43.92 34.62
CA LEU A 5 -14.76 -42.95 33.56
C LEU A 5 -13.38 -42.52 33.02
N LEU A 6 -13.09 -42.89 31.77
CA LEU A 6 -11.94 -42.37 31.03
C LEU A 6 -12.24 -40.93 30.61
N ALA A 7 -11.67 -39.96 31.32
CA ALA A 7 -11.70 -38.55 30.93
C ALA A 7 -10.65 -38.30 29.84
N GLY A 8 -11.10 -38.21 28.59
CA GLY A 8 -10.28 -37.76 27.47
C GLY A 8 -10.10 -36.25 27.54
N VAL A 9 -8.89 -35.79 27.86
CA VAL A 9 -8.50 -34.38 27.76
C VAL A 9 -8.21 -34.08 26.30
N LEU A 10 -9.12 -33.40 25.61
CA LEU A 10 -8.87 -32.80 24.32
C LEU A 10 -8.04 -31.53 24.54
N ALA A 11 -6.73 -31.62 24.31
CA ALA A 11 -5.86 -30.45 24.25
C ALA A 11 -6.21 -29.66 22.98
N THR A 12 -6.97 -28.58 23.13
CA THR A 12 -7.20 -27.60 22.07
C THR A 12 -5.89 -26.86 21.81
N VAL A 13 -5.23 -27.20 20.70
CA VAL A 13 -4.09 -26.42 20.20
C VAL A 13 -4.65 -25.06 19.76
N ALA A 14 -4.46 -24.04 20.59
CA ALA A 14 -4.71 -22.66 20.20
C ALA A 14 -3.71 -22.30 19.11
N LEU A 15 -4.16 -22.25 17.86
CA LEU A 15 -3.42 -21.64 16.76
C LEU A 15 -3.27 -20.15 17.06
N MET A 16 -2.15 -19.78 17.64
CA MET A 16 -1.76 -18.37 17.76
C MET A 16 -1.42 -17.88 16.36
N ASN A 17 -2.42 -17.30 15.68
CA ASN A 17 -2.19 -16.51 14.47
C ASN A 17 -1.43 -15.25 14.89
N ASN A 18 -0.10 -15.31 14.88
CA ASN A 18 0.73 -14.12 14.91
C ASN A 18 0.51 -13.38 13.60
N THR A 19 -0.48 -12.49 13.57
CA THR A 19 -0.68 -11.54 12.48
C THR A 19 0.46 -10.53 12.54
N HIS A 20 1.61 -10.89 11.95
CA HIS A 20 2.64 -9.92 11.67
C HIS A 20 2.00 -8.82 10.81
N ALA A 21 1.93 -7.59 11.32
CA ALA A 21 1.45 -6.46 10.54
C ALA A 21 2.29 -6.38 9.26
N ALA A 22 1.65 -6.55 8.11
CA ALA A 22 2.34 -6.52 6.83
C ALA A 22 2.99 -5.14 6.69
N THR A 23 4.32 -5.11 6.52
CA THR A 23 5.00 -3.88 6.16
C THR A 23 4.72 -3.58 4.70
N SER A 24 4.17 -2.40 4.44
CA SER A 24 3.88 -1.90 3.10
C SER A 24 4.79 -0.71 2.79
N THR A 25 5.00 -0.47 1.51
CA THR A 25 5.61 0.78 0.99
C THR A 25 4.94 1.14 -0.33
N CYS A 26 5.20 2.34 -0.81
CA CYS A 26 4.83 2.77 -2.14
C CYS A 26 5.35 1.79 -3.20
N PRO A 27 4.57 1.46 -4.24
CA PRO A 27 4.99 0.50 -5.23
C PRO A 27 6.03 1.08 -6.17
N PRO A 28 7.13 0.37 -6.47
CA PRO A 28 8.06 0.88 -7.46
C PRO A 28 7.41 0.86 -8.86
N ILE A 29 7.77 1.80 -9.73
CA ILE A 29 7.08 2.04 -11.01
C ILE A 29 6.94 0.79 -11.89
N GLN A 30 7.94 -0.10 -11.88
CA GLN A 30 7.93 -1.34 -12.65
C GLN A 30 6.85 -2.34 -12.21
N ASN A 31 6.30 -2.19 -11.00
CA ASN A 31 5.24 -3.03 -10.46
C ASN A 31 3.85 -2.41 -10.69
N ILE A 32 3.77 -1.17 -11.18
CA ILE A 32 2.51 -0.48 -11.45
C ILE A 32 2.05 -0.84 -12.86
N LYS A 33 0.83 -1.33 -12.98
CA LYS A 33 0.19 -1.57 -14.28
C LYS A 33 -0.54 -0.32 -14.72
N GLN A 34 -0.26 0.15 -15.94
CA GLN A 34 -0.96 1.25 -16.59
C GLN A 34 -1.98 0.71 -17.62
N THR A 35 -3.23 1.19 -17.57
CA THR A 35 -4.31 0.79 -18.49
C THR A 35 -5.03 2.03 -19.03
N ALA A 36 -5.18 2.14 -20.35
CA ALA A 36 -5.86 3.28 -20.98
C ALA A 36 -7.34 3.33 -20.59
N MET A 37 -7.86 4.53 -20.35
CA MET A 37 -9.28 4.75 -20.00
C MET A 37 -10.08 5.24 -21.20
N ALA A 38 -11.36 4.88 -21.28
CA ALA A 38 -12.25 5.30 -22.36
C ALA A 38 -12.48 6.83 -22.39
N SER A 39 -12.39 7.49 -21.24
CA SER A 39 -12.47 8.94 -21.09
C SER A 39 -11.19 9.69 -21.47
N GLY A 40 -10.16 8.99 -21.95
CA GLY A 40 -8.81 9.53 -22.08
C GLY A 40 -7.98 9.33 -20.82
N GLY A 41 -6.66 9.43 -20.98
CA GLY A 41 -5.69 9.20 -19.92
C GLY A 41 -5.59 7.73 -19.50
N TYR A 42 -5.11 7.51 -18.27
CA TYR A 42 -4.77 6.19 -17.77
C TYR A 42 -5.15 5.95 -16.31
N ARG A 43 -5.40 4.67 -16.02
CA ARG A 43 -5.53 4.10 -14.68
C ARG A 43 -4.26 3.33 -14.32
N TYR A 44 -3.86 3.41 -13.07
CA TYR A 44 -2.67 2.81 -12.49
C TYR A 44 -3.07 1.87 -11.36
N GLU A 45 -2.63 0.62 -11.40
CA GLU A 45 -3.00 -0.39 -10.39
C GLU A 45 -1.84 -1.31 -10.05
N THR A 46 -1.74 -1.70 -8.78
CA THR A 46 -0.89 -2.81 -8.35
C THR A 46 -1.39 -3.46 -7.06
N SER A 47 -1.34 -4.79 -7.00
CA SER A 47 -1.87 -5.57 -5.88
C SER A 47 -0.78 -5.87 -4.86
N GLN A 48 -1.15 -5.82 -3.59
CA GLN A 48 -0.33 -6.31 -2.48
C GLN A 48 -0.65 -7.79 -2.18
N SER A 49 0.27 -8.46 -1.51
CA SER A 49 0.13 -9.87 -1.11
C SER A 49 -1.02 -10.12 -0.13
N ASP A 50 -1.46 -9.09 0.57
CA ASP A 50 -2.59 -9.13 1.50
C ASP A 50 -3.95 -8.82 0.85
N GLY A 51 -3.99 -8.70 -0.48
CA GLY A 51 -5.20 -8.43 -1.25
C GLY A 51 -5.57 -6.96 -1.38
N ARG A 52 -4.85 -6.03 -0.74
CA ARG A 52 -5.05 -4.58 -0.98
C ARG A 52 -4.55 -4.18 -2.35
N ILE A 53 -5.08 -3.08 -2.86
CA ILE A 53 -4.73 -2.54 -4.18
C ILE A 53 -4.33 -1.08 -4.03
N TRP A 54 -3.18 -0.75 -4.61
CA TRP A 54 -2.82 0.62 -4.94
C TRP A 54 -3.53 0.99 -6.23
N ALA A 55 -4.29 2.10 -6.23
CA ALA A 55 -5.03 2.54 -7.40
C ALA A 55 -4.95 4.05 -7.61
N GLY A 56 -4.92 4.49 -8.87
CA GLY A 56 -4.93 5.90 -9.25
C GLY A 56 -5.38 6.09 -10.69
N GLU A 57 -5.83 7.30 -11.03
CA GLU A 57 -6.25 7.66 -12.38
C GLU A 57 -5.77 9.06 -12.72
N ASN A 58 -5.35 9.28 -13.96
CA ASN A 58 -5.05 10.60 -14.49
C ASN A 58 -5.59 10.68 -15.93
N GLN A 59 -6.63 11.50 -16.14
CA GLN A 59 -7.30 11.68 -17.43
C GLN A 59 -6.44 12.40 -18.48
N GLN A 60 -5.40 13.09 -18.06
CA GLN A 60 -4.48 13.82 -18.93
C GLN A 60 -3.17 13.05 -19.16
N ALA A 61 -2.98 11.90 -18.49
CA ALA A 61 -1.75 11.14 -18.62
C ALA A 61 -1.56 10.61 -20.05
N THR A 62 -0.32 10.63 -20.51
CA THR A 62 0.09 9.95 -21.73
C THR A 62 0.67 8.57 -21.41
N ALA A 63 0.91 7.77 -22.44
CA ALA A 63 1.52 6.45 -22.29
C ALA A 63 2.90 6.48 -21.59
N SER A 64 3.63 7.59 -21.71
CA SER A 64 4.98 7.71 -21.15
C SER A 64 5.01 8.13 -19.68
N TYR A 65 3.89 8.61 -19.11
CA TYR A 65 3.88 9.13 -17.74
C TYR A 65 4.41 8.11 -16.71
N LEU A 66 4.02 6.84 -16.80
CA LEU A 66 4.56 5.84 -15.87
C LEU A 66 6.06 5.61 -16.04
N THR A 67 6.54 5.52 -17.28
CA THR A 67 7.95 5.21 -17.57
C THR A 67 8.88 6.38 -17.30
N ASP A 68 8.37 7.61 -17.40
CA ASP A 68 9.14 8.83 -17.22
C ASP A 68 9.15 9.30 -15.76
N SER A 69 8.19 8.86 -14.94
CA SER A 69 8.09 9.27 -13.54
C SER A 69 8.96 8.45 -12.59
N THR A 70 9.35 9.08 -11.50
CA THR A 70 10.08 8.49 -10.37
C THR A 70 9.35 8.80 -9.08
N PHE A 71 9.60 8.01 -8.03
CA PHE A 71 8.99 8.26 -6.71
C PHE A 71 9.39 9.65 -6.19
N HIS A 72 8.40 10.44 -5.81
CA HIS A 72 8.59 11.77 -5.24
C HIS A 72 8.35 11.77 -3.73
N ASP A 73 7.13 11.41 -3.32
CA ASP A 73 6.75 11.38 -1.91
C ASP A 73 5.63 10.38 -1.58
N ALA A 74 5.48 10.11 -0.30
CA ALA A 74 4.35 9.42 0.29
C ALA A 74 3.66 10.32 1.33
N ARG A 75 2.34 10.37 1.29
CA ARG A 75 1.50 11.11 2.24
C ARG A 75 0.44 10.21 2.87
N TYR A 76 0.30 10.29 4.18
CA TYR A 76 -0.83 9.74 4.91
C TYR A 76 -1.95 10.78 5.03
N ASP A 77 -3.09 10.47 4.43
CA ASP A 77 -4.35 11.17 4.60
C ASP A 77 -5.10 10.54 5.78
N ALA A 78 -5.09 11.21 6.93
CA ALA A 78 -5.70 10.70 8.15
C ALA A 78 -7.23 10.67 8.09
N ASP A 79 -7.85 11.60 7.34
CA ASP A 79 -9.31 11.71 7.23
C ASP A 79 -9.88 10.56 6.44
N HIS A 80 -9.22 10.20 5.34
CA HIS A 80 -9.59 9.06 4.51
C HIS A 80 -8.88 7.76 4.91
N LYS A 81 -8.02 7.84 5.94
CA LYS A 81 -7.11 6.77 6.35
C LYS A 81 -6.44 6.16 5.12
N ALA A 82 -5.76 6.94 4.30
CA ALA A 82 -5.20 6.44 3.04
C ALA A 82 -3.73 6.83 2.91
N VAL A 83 -2.93 5.99 2.27
CA VAL A 83 -1.58 6.38 1.85
C VAL A 83 -1.60 6.71 0.39
N ILE A 84 -1.06 7.87 0.03
CA ILE A 84 -0.98 8.38 -1.34
C ILE A 84 0.50 8.45 -1.68
N CYS A 85 0.89 7.81 -2.77
CA CYS A 85 2.25 7.86 -3.29
C CYS A 85 2.23 8.67 -4.58
N THR A 86 3.06 9.70 -4.66
CA THR A 86 3.17 10.57 -5.82
C THR A 86 4.46 10.26 -6.58
N TYR A 87 4.32 10.20 -7.90
CA TYR A 87 5.41 9.99 -8.83
C TYR A 87 5.46 11.17 -9.79
N GLU A 88 6.65 11.70 -9.99
CA GLU A 88 6.91 12.85 -10.84
C GLU A 88 8.03 12.53 -11.82
N GLY A 89 7.86 12.99 -13.05
CA GLY A 89 8.89 12.90 -14.06
C GLY A 89 9.94 14.00 -13.93
N PRO A 90 11.03 13.89 -14.69
CA PRO A 90 12.10 14.87 -14.68
C PRO A 90 11.60 16.29 -14.95
N MET A 91 12.29 17.27 -14.35
CA MET A 91 12.00 18.69 -14.50
C MET A 91 11.71 19.06 -15.97
N ASN A 92 10.56 19.72 -16.19
CA ASN A 92 9.97 20.14 -17.47
C ASN A 92 9.13 19.10 -18.24
N ASN A 93 8.91 17.89 -17.71
CA ASN A 93 7.78 17.09 -18.17
C ASN A 93 6.58 17.30 -17.23
N ASP A 94 5.38 17.26 -17.80
CA ASP A 94 4.14 17.39 -17.02
C ASP A 94 3.71 16.03 -16.41
N ALA A 95 4.65 15.07 -16.36
CA ALA A 95 4.38 13.69 -15.97
C ALA A 95 4.26 13.57 -14.45
N SER A 96 3.03 13.62 -13.95
CA SER A 96 2.72 13.36 -12.55
C SER A 96 1.50 12.44 -12.43
N PHE A 97 1.60 11.47 -11.53
CA PHE A 97 0.45 10.66 -11.12
C PHE A 97 0.60 10.22 -9.67
N SER A 98 -0.51 9.84 -9.06
CA SER A 98 -0.53 9.29 -7.72
C SER A 98 -1.28 7.98 -7.68
N VAL A 99 -0.81 7.04 -6.87
CA VAL A 99 -1.58 5.85 -6.49
C VAL A 99 -1.91 5.91 -5.00
N THR A 100 -3.11 5.50 -4.66
CA THR A 100 -3.64 5.52 -3.31
C THR A 100 -3.88 4.09 -2.84
N LEU A 101 -3.37 3.77 -1.66
CA LEU A 101 -3.74 2.57 -0.93
C LEU A 101 -4.87 2.93 0.02
N LYS A 102 -6.04 2.36 -0.25
CA LYS A 102 -7.17 2.44 0.67
C LYS A 102 -7.20 1.22 1.59
N PRO A 103 -7.62 1.39 2.86
CA PRO A 103 -7.78 0.30 3.79
C PRO A 103 -8.87 -0.69 3.35
N ILE A 104 -8.74 -1.93 3.79
CA ILE A 104 -9.84 -2.92 3.79
C ILE A 104 -10.67 -2.82 5.09
N SER A 105 -10.09 -2.33 6.18
CA SER A 105 -10.72 -2.10 7.49
C SER A 105 -10.19 -0.82 8.13
N ASP A 106 -10.84 -0.32 9.19
CA ASP A 106 -10.28 0.80 9.96
C ASP A 106 -8.84 0.49 10.37
N TRP A 107 -7.90 1.27 9.83
CA TRP A 107 -6.49 1.17 10.10
C TRP A 107 -5.93 2.55 10.46
N ASN A 108 -4.80 2.58 11.16
CA ASN A 108 -3.95 3.76 11.24
C ASN A 108 -2.56 3.43 10.71
N LEU A 109 -1.93 4.41 10.05
CA LEU A 109 -0.56 4.28 9.60
C LEU A 109 0.40 4.31 10.80
N ILE A 110 1.28 3.31 10.87
CA ILE A 110 2.43 3.28 11.76
C ILE A 110 3.67 3.47 10.88
N PRO A 111 4.31 4.65 10.91
CA PRO A 111 5.41 4.95 10.00
C PRO A 111 6.65 4.12 10.33
N ILE A 112 7.34 3.64 9.28
CA ILE A 112 8.61 2.93 9.36
C ILE A 112 9.60 3.60 8.41
N GLY A 113 10.62 4.24 8.97
CA GLY A 113 11.64 4.96 8.21
C GLY A 113 11.53 6.47 8.35
N ASP A 114 11.79 7.21 7.27
CA ASP A 114 12.12 8.64 7.29
C ASP A 114 10.87 9.55 7.22
N TRP A 115 9.77 9.12 7.82
CA TRP A 115 8.53 9.91 7.90
C TRP A 115 8.69 11.13 8.81
N LYS A 116 8.16 12.26 8.37
CA LYS A 116 8.01 13.51 9.13
C LYS A 116 6.52 13.80 9.28
N GLY A 117 5.95 13.40 10.41
CA GLY A 117 4.50 13.46 10.61
C GLY A 117 3.79 12.55 9.60
N THR A 118 2.94 13.12 8.76
CA THR A 118 2.17 12.39 7.75
C THR A 118 2.83 12.35 6.36
N HIS A 119 4.08 12.81 6.22
CA HIS A 119 4.77 12.90 4.94
C HIS A 119 6.12 12.18 4.95
N CYS A 120 6.51 11.61 3.83
CA CYS A 120 7.85 11.05 3.59
C CYS A 120 8.34 11.44 2.19
N GLU A 121 9.47 12.14 2.12
CA GLU A 121 10.07 12.66 0.88
C GLU A 121 11.45 12.00 0.61
N ALA A 122 11.68 10.82 1.19
CA ALA A 122 12.94 10.12 0.99
C ALA A 122 13.01 9.54 -0.44
N GLN A 123 14.06 9.85 -1.19
CA GLN A 123 14.21 9.37 -2.58
C GLN A 123 14.23 7.83 -2.69
N ASP A 124 14.74 7.15 -1.66
CA ASP A 124 14.65 5.70 -1.55
C ASP A 124 13.27 5.32 -0.99
N ILE A 125 12.42 4.76 -1.85
CA ILE A 125 11.05 4.35 -1.55
C ILE A 125 10.96 3.40 -0.33
N SER A 126 12.00 2.60 -0.07
CA SER A 126 12.03 1.70 1.09
C SER A 126 12.05 2.44 2.43
N LYS A 127 12.49 3.70 2.44
CA LYS A 127 12.48 4.58 3.62
C LYS A 127 11.12 5.20 3.90
N CYS A 128 10.16 5.07 2.98
CA CYS A 128 8.76 5.46 3.18
C CYS A 128 7.86 4.25 3.45
N SER A 129 8.35 3.31 4.26
CA SER A 129 7.61 2.11 4.64
C SER A 129 6.65 2.39 5.80
N PHE A 130 5.64 1.53 5.99
CA PHE A 130 4.71 1.65 7.10
C PHE A 130 4.09 0.29 7.41
N THR A 131 3.68 0.11 8.65
CA THR A 131 2.72 -0.93 9.04
C THR A 131 1.38 -0.29 9.35
N HIS A 132 0.44 -1.13 9.75
CA HIS A 132 -0.89 -0.70 10.10
C HIS A 132 -1.49 -1.61 11.16
N GLU A 133 -2.32 -1.01 12.00
CA GLU A 133 -3.13 -1.64 13.03
C GLU A 133 -4.58 -1.18 12.90
#